data_AF-A0A563VQQ6-F1
#
_entry.id   AF-A0A563VQQ6-F1
#
_cell.length_a   1.000
_cell.length_b   1.000
_cell.length_c   1.000
_cell.angle_alpha   90.00
_cell.angle_beta   90.00
_cell.angle_gamma   90.00
#
_symmetry.space_group_name_H-M   'P 1'
#
loop_
_entity.id
_entity.type
_entity.pdbx_description
1 polymer ?
#
loop_
_entity_poly.entity_id
_entity_poly.type
_entity_poly.pdbx_seq_one_letter_code
_entity_poly.pdbx_strand_id
1 'polypeptide(L)' 'MLIRSVGFGSHVTLYFGKRFTIVRNPKDELKTGTLKAMLAQLEIREDEL' A
#
# COMPACT_ATOMS: atom_id res chain seq x y z
N MET A 1 5.62 -10.31 -2.95
CA MET A 1 6.61 -10.23 -1.85
C MET A 1 6.83 -8.75 -1.53
N LEU A 2 6.39 -8.27 -0.36
CA LEU A 2 6.67 -6.90 0.11
C LEU A 2 8.17 -6.82 0.43
N ILE A 3 8.89 -5.92 -0.23
CA ILE A 3 10.36 -5.89 -0.15
C ILE A 3 10.84 -4.93 0.94
N ARG A 4 10.07 -3.87 1.23
CA ARG A 4 10.45 -2.86 2.23
C ARG A 4 9.24 -2.03 2.63
N SER A 5 9.19 -1.62 3.90
CA SER A 5 8.33 -0.55 4.39
C SER A 5 9.21 0.54 5.00
N VAL A 6 8.95 1.80 4.65
CA VAL A 6 9.67 2.97 5.20
C VAL A 6 8.62 4.00 5.63
N GLY A 7 8.62 4.40 6.89
CA GLY A 7 7.64 5.35 7.40
C GLY A 7 8.06 6.03 8.68
N PHE A 8 7.78 7.33 8.78
CA PHE A 8 7.96 8.13 9.99
C PHE A 8 6.57 8.61 10.42
N GLY A 9 6.02 8.03 11.49
CA GLY A 9 4.69 8.36 12.01
C GLY A 9 3.53 7.73 11.21
N SER A 10 2.48 8.52 10.95
CA SER A 10 1.22 8.05 10.34
C SER A 10 1.28 7.88 8.82
N HIS A 11 2.46 7.85 8.20
CA HIS A 11 2.59 7.58 6.77
C HIS A 11 3.66 6.52 6.56
N VAL A 12 3.30 5.44 5.86
CA VAL A 12 4.17 4.33 5.53
C VAL A 12 4.17 4.12 4.03
N THR A 13 5.34 4.15 3.42
CA THR A 13 5.53 3.76 2.03
C THR A 13 5.75 2.24 1.96
N LEU A 14 4.90 1.56 1.20
CA LEU A 14 5.00 0.13 0.90
C LEU A 14 5.60 -0.06 -0.48
N TYR A 15 6.60 -0.93 -0.59
CA TYR A 15 7.25 -1.26 -1.85
C TYR A 15 6.92 -2.68 -2.31
N PHE A 16 6.45 -2.80 -3.55
CA PHE A 16 6.21 -4.06 -4.24
C PHE A 16 7.05 -4.13 -5.52
N GLY A 17 8.17 -4.85 -5.48
CA GLY A 17 9.13 -4.86 -6.58
C GLY A 17 9.71 -3.47 -6.84
N LYS A 18 9.43 -2.90 -8.03
CA LYS A 18 9.80 -1.53 -8.42
C LYS A 18 8.69 -0.49 -8.16
N ARG A 19 7.50 -0.93 -7.77
CA ARG A 19 6.32 -0.09 -7.54
C ARG A 19 6.20 0.23 -6.05
N PHE A 20 5.53 1.32 -5.72
CA PHE A 20 5.29 1.71 -4.33
C PHE A 20 3.93 2.38 -4.17
N THR A 21 3.40 2.31 -2.94
CA THR A 21 2.19 3.02 -2.53
C THR A 21 2.39 3.60 -1.13
N ILE A 22 1.63 4.63 -0.77
CA ILE A 22 1.72 5.30 0.53
C ILE A 22 0.44 5.03 1.32
N VAL A 23 0.59 4.38 2.45
CA VAL A 23 -0.48 4.12 3.41
C VAL A 23 -0.44 5.18 4.49
N ARG A 24 -1.58 5.85 4.69
CA ARG A 24 -1.77 6.76 5.82
C ARG A 24 -2.45 6.01 6.96
N ASN A 25 -1.92 6.19 8.16
CA ASN A 25 -2.29 5.59 9.42
C ASN A 25 -2.53 4.07 9.33
N PRO A 26 -1.46 3.26 9.19
CA PRO A 26 -1.58 1.81 8.96
C PRO A 26 -2.25 1.05 10.12
N LYS A 27 -2.50 1.71 11.25
CA LYS A 27 -3.22 1.15 12.39
C LYS A 27 -4.75 1.22 12.23
N ASP A 28 -5.24 2.10 11.36
CA ASP A 28 -6.67 2.21 11.08
C ASP A 28 -7.09 1.22 10.01
N GLU A 29 -8.37 0.85 10.04
CA GLU A 29 -8.96 0.03 8.98
C GLU A 29 -8.87 0.76 7.63
N LEU A 30 -8.31 0.06 6.65
CA LEU A 30 -8.11 0.60 5.31
C LEU A 30 -9.46 0.71 4.60
N LYS A 31 -9.88 1.93 4.27
CA LYS A 31 -11.11 2.14 3.48
C LYS A 31 -10.98 1.45 2.12
N THR A 32 -12.07 0.84 1.65
CA THR A 32 -12.12 0.12 0.36
C THR A 32 -11.64 0.98 -0.83
N GLY A 33 -11.99 2.27 -0.84
CA GLY A 33 -11.51 3.19 -1.90
C GLY A 33 -9.99 3.41 -1.85
N THR A 34 -9.40 3.44 -0.65
CA THR A 34 -7.95 3.56 -0.46
C THR A 34 -7.26 2.27 -0.89
N LEU A 35 -7.81 1.11 -0.54
CA LEU A 35 -7.30 -0.19 -1.01
C LEU A 35 -7.26 -0.23 -2.54
N LYS A 36 -8.38 0.09 -3.22
CA LYS A 36 -8.43 0.08 -4.69
C LYS A 36 -7.43 1.04 -5.32
N ALA A 37 -7.22 2.22 -4.75
CA ALA A 37 -6.21 3.16 -5.22
C ALA A 37 -4.79 2.62 -5.03
N MET A 38 -4.50 1.98 -3.89
CA MET A 38 -3.21 1.33 -3.64
C MET A 38 -2.95 0.19 -4.62
N LEU A 39 -3.96 -0.64 -4.90
CA LEU A 39 -3.86 -1.73 -5.88
C LEU A 39 -3.59 -1.20 -7.28
N ALA A 40 -4.27 -0.12 -7.68
CA ALA A 40 -4.01 0.54 -8.96
C ALA A 40 -2.57 1.08 -9.04
N GLN A 41 -2.07 1.72 -7.98
CA GLN A 41 -0.68 2.23 -7.91
C GLN A 41 0.36 1.12 -7.95
N LEU A 42 0.06 -0.01 -7.33
CA LEU A 42 0.91 -1.20 -7.37
C LEU A 42 0.70 -2.03 -8.63
N GLU A 43 -0.25 -1.66 -9.49
CA GLU A 43 -0.77 -2.44 -10.62
C GLU A 43 -0.91 -3.94 -10.25
N ILE A 44 -1.51 -4.18 -9.09
CA ILE A 44 -1.87 -5.50 -8.56
C ILE A 44 -3.38 -5.61 -8.70
N ARG A 45 -3.84 -6.76 -9.19
CA ARG A 45 -5.28 -7.02 -9.21
C ARG A 45 -5.73 -7.57 -7.87
N GLU A 46 -6.97 -7.29 -7.50
CA GLU A 46 -7.56 -7.72 -6.22
C GLU A 46 -7.58 -9.26 -6.09
N ASP A 47 -7.57 -9.99 -7.22
CA ASP A 47 -7.47 -11.46 -7.30
C ASP A 47 -6.04 -12.01 -7.18
N GLU A 48 -5.02 -11.14 -7.15
CA GLU A 48 -3.61 -11.50 -6.94
C GLU A 48 -3.09 -11.14 -5.54
N LEU A 49 -3.98 -10.63 -4.66
CA LEU A 49 -3.68 -10.33 -3.27
C LEU A 49 -3.60 -11.59 -2.41
#